data_AF-A0A368HEH6-F1
#
_entry.id   AF-A0A368HEH6-F1
#
_cell.length_a   1.000
_cell.length_b   1.000
_cell.length_c   1.000
_cell.angle_alpha   90.00
_cell.angle_beta   90.00
_cell.angle_gamma   90.00
#
_symmetry.space_group_name_H-M   'P 1'
#
loop_
_entity.id
_entity.type
_entity.pdbx_description
1 polymer ?
#
loop_
_entity_poly.entity_id
_entity_poly.type
_entity_poly.pdbx_seq_one_letter_code
_entity_poly.pdbx_strand_id
1 'polypeptide(L)'
;MARPENSSQLFGGVTIVFGGDWCQLLPVVPCGSKQDIISEILKNSILWKHLKNHILDQNMRLKQGEEDHAEWLRKVGEGRNFLSDGLHVEIPASMCMPNEQHIIDWLCTPDVVNNAKK
;
A
#
# COMPACT_ATOMS: atom_id res chain seq x y z
N MET A 1 6.61 -30.87 -6.28
CA MET A 1 6.67 -31.25 -4.85
C MET A 1 8.12 -31.14 -4.39
N ALA A 2 8.37 -30.64 -3.18
CA ALA A 2 9.73 -30.49 -2.64
C ALA A 2 10.41 -31.86 -2.47
N ARG A 3 11.72 -31.93 -2.75
CA ARG A 3 12.47 -33.17 -2.61
C ARG A 3 12.78 -33.45 -1.12
N PRO A 4 12.82 -34.73 -0.67
CA PRO A 4 12.98 -35.08 0.74
C PRO A 4 14.20 -34.46 1.43
N GLU A 5 15.29 -34.28 0.70
CA GLU A 5 16.55 -33.67 1.17
C GLU A 5 16.41 -32.19 1.58
N ASN A 6 15.37 -31.49 1.12
CA ASN A 6 15.15 -30.08 1.44
C ASN A 6 14.13 -29.88 2.58
N SER A 7 13.72 -30.95 3.27
CA SER A 7 12.70 -30.89 4.33
C SER A 7 13.06 -29.96 5.49
N SER A 8 14.35 -29.76 5.76
CA SER A 8 14.84 -28.82 6.79
C SER A 8 15.05 -27.38 6.28
N GLN A 9 14.89 -27.14 4.98
CA GLN A 9 15.03 -25.82 4.38
C GLN A 9 13.70 -25.08 4.36
N LEU A 10 13.73 -23.76 4.54
CA LEU A 10 12.54 -22.92 4.38
C LEU A 10 11.93 -23.14 2.99
N PHE A 11 10.60 -23.24 2.95
CA PHE A 11 9.82 -23.46 1.71
C PHE A 11 10.28 -24.68 0.88
N GLY A 12 10.87 -25.71 1.52
CA GLY A 12 11.33 -26.92 0.83
C GLY A 12 12.45 -26.67 -0.18
N GLY A 13 13.26 -25.62 0.04
CA GLY A 13 14.37 -25.23 -0.83
C GLY A 13 13.95 -24.44 -2.07
N VAL A 14 12.67 -24.06 -2.19
CA VAL A 14 12.19 -23.18 -3.26
C VAL A 14 12.62 -21.74 -2.96
N THR A 15 13.21 -21.07 -3.95
CA THR A 15 13.48 -19.63 -3.86
C THR A 15 12.16 -18.86 -3.87
N ILE A 16 11.89 -18.11 -2.80
CA ILE A 16 10.72 -17.25 -2.66
C ILE A 16 11.15 -15.79 -2.71
N VAL A 17 10.38 -14.98 -3.45
CA VAL A 17 10.53 -13.52 -3.46
C VAL A 17 9.24 -12.92 -2.92
N PHE A 18 9.35 -12.17 -1.84
CA PHE A 18 8.26 -11.36 -1.31
C PHE A 18 8.32 -9.98 -1.95
N GLY A 19 7.20 -9.53 -2.49
CA GLY A 19 7.03 -8.19 -3.03
C GLY A 19 5.93 -7.46 -2.26
N GLY A 20 6.04 -6.14 -2.18
CA GLY A 20 5.05 -5.30 -1.52
C GLY A 20 5.61 -3.92 -1.22
N ASP A 21 4.75 -3.09 -0.65
CA ASP A 21 5.09 -1.75 -0.19
C ASP A 21 4.59 -1.59 1.24
N TRP A 22 5.47 -1.17 2.14
CA TRP A 22 5.16 -0.97 3.56
C TRP A 22 4.28 0.25 3.81
N CYS A 23 4.15 1.11 2.81
CA CYS A 23 3.27 2.26 2.81
C CYS A 23 1.83 1.90 2.38
N GLN A 24 1.54 0.61 2.16
CA GLN A 24 0.19 0.09 1.93
C GLN A 24 -0.51 -0.27 3.26
N LEU A 25 -1.77 -0.71 3.14
CA LEU A 25 -2.59 -1.12 4.28
C LEU A 25 -1.95 -2.29 5.05
N LEU A 26 -2.06 -2.22 6.38
CA LEU A 26 -1.68 -3.31 7.27
C LEU A 26 -2.62 -4.53 7.10
N PRO A 27 -2.20 -5.74 7.50
CA PRO A 27 -3.07 -6.90 7.53
C PRO A 27 -4.34 -6.63 8.36
N VAL A 28 -5.48 -7.08 7.84
CA VAL A 28 -6.75 -6.99 8.57
C VAL A 28 -6.85 -8.16 9.52
N VAL A 29 -6.85 -7.88 10.83
CA VAL A 29 -7.10 -8.87 11.89
C VAL A 29 -8.50 -8.63 12.44
N PRO A 30 -9.50 -9.49 12.15
CA PRO A 30 -10.86 -9.32 12.63
C PRO A 30 -10.91 -9.25 14.16
N CYS A 31 -11.55 -8.21 14.70
CA CYS A 31 -11.60 -7.94 16.15
C CYS A 31 -10.20 -7.83 16.82
N GLY A 32 -9.14 -7.66 16.04
CA GLY A 32 -7.77 -7.56 16.54
C GLY A 32 -7.44 -6.17 17.08
N SER A 33 -6.62 -6.15 18.11
CA SER A 33 -5.96 -4.95 18.61
C SER A 33 -4.84 -4.49 17.68
N LYS A 34 -4.27 -3.31 17.94
CA LYS A 34 -3.07 -2.83 17.23
C LYS A 34 -1.90 -3.81 17.38
N GLN A 35 -1.77 -4.42 18.56
CA GLN A 35 -0.73 -5.39 18.87
C GLN A 35 -0.91 -6.66 18.04
N ASP A 36 -2.15 -7.13 17.86
CA ASP A 36 -2.45 -8.31 17.05
C ASP A 36 -2.12 -8.05 15.57
N ILE A 37 -2.46 -6.86 15.05
CA ILE A 37 -2.07 -6.47 13.69
C ILE A 37 -0.55 -6.46 13.54
N ILE A 38 0.16 -5.90 14.52
CA ILE A 38 1.62 -5.86 14.53
C ILE A 38 2.19 -7.28 14.61
N SER A 39 1.65 -8.21 15.41
CA SER A 39 2.20 -9.57 15.43
C SER A 39 2.07 -10.32 14.10
N GLU A 40 1.06 -9.97 13.30
CA GLU A 40 0.82 -10.59 11.99
C GLU A 40 1.63 -9.98 10.83
N ILE A 41 2.33 -8.86 11.02
CA ILE A 41 3.17 -8.31 9.94
C ILE A 41 4.41 -9.17 9.69
N LEU A 42 4.81 -9.31 8.42
CA LEU A 42 5.97 -10.12 8.01
C LEU A 42 7.27 -9.73 8.74
N LYS A 43 7.46 -8.45 9.11
CA LYS A 43 8.64 -7.99 9.86
C LYS A 43 8.74 -8.59 11.27
N ASN A 44 7.62 -9.01 11.85
CA ASN A 44 7.57 -9.69 13.14
C ASN A 44 7.55 -11.21 13.04
N SER A 45 7.51 -11.76 11.81
CA SER A 45 7.65 -13.18 11.58
C SER A 45 9.07 -13.66 11.88
N ILE A 46 9.19 -14.89 12.39
CA ILE A 46 10.48 -15.59 12.51
C ILE A 46 11.22 -15.71 11.17
N LEU A 47 10.50 -15.60 10.04
CA LEU A 47 11.06 -15.63 8.70
C LEU A 47 11.93 -14.41 8.40
N TRP A 48 11.63 -13.26 9.01
CA TRP A 48 12.27 -11.98 8.69
C TRP A 48 13.80 -12.04 8.79
N LYS A 49 14.33 -12.73 9.80
CA LYS A 49 15.79 -12.91 10.02
C LYS A 49 16.48 -13.73 8.92
N HIS A 50 15.71 -14.44 8.09
CA HIS A 50 16.21 -15.25 6.98
C HIS A 50 16.03 -14.55 5.62
N LEU A 51 15.35 -13.40 5.58
CA LEU A 51 15.12 -12.67 4.34
C LEU A 51 16.29 -11.73 4.04
N LYS A 52 16.58 -11.59 2.74
CA LYS A 52 17.47 -10.53 2.24
C LYS A 52 16.61 -9.40 1.68
N ASN A 53 16.81 -8.20 2.21
CA ASN A 53 16.04 -7.03 1.81
C ASN A 53 16.63 -6.39 0.54
N HIS A 54 15.75 -6.14 -0.43
CA HIS A 54 16.03 -5.39 -1.64
C HIS A 54 15.02 -4.25 -1.74
N ILE A 55 15.50 -3.02 -1.89
CA ILE A 55 14.66 -1.81 -1.95
C ILE A 55 14.70 -1.31 -3.39
N LEU A 56 13.52 -1.05 -3.96
CA LEU A 56 13.38 -0.35 -5.24
C LEU A 56 13.15 1.12 -4.93
N ASP A 57 14.01 1.99 -5.43
CA ASP A 57 14.00 3.44 -5.21
C ASP A 57 13.50 4.24 -6.42
N GLN A 58 13.48 3.63 -7.61
CA GLN A 58 12.97 4.25 -8.82
C GLN A 58 11.49 3.91 -9.08
N ASN A 59 10.63 4.93 -9.07
CA ASN A 59 9.23 4.79 -9.47
C ASN A 59 9.09 4.90 -11.00
N MET A 60 8.94 3.76 -11.67
CA MET A 60 8.80 3.71 -13.13
C MET A 60 7.44 4.21 -13.67
N ARG A 61 6.45 4.46 -12.79
CA ARG A 61 5.16 5.03 -13.21
C ARG A 61 5.19 6.56 -13.24
N LEU A 62 6.19 7.16 -12.61
CA LEU A 62 6.31 8.60 -12.51
C LEU A 62 6.63 9.20 -13.87
N LYS A 63 5.80 10.14 -14.32
CA LYS A 63 6.11 10.95 -15.51
C LYS A 63 6.97 12.14 -15.10
N GLN A 64 7.70 12.69 -16.07
CA GLN A 64 8.45 13.93 -15.87
C GLN A 64 7.50 15.04 -15.41
N GLY A 65 7.85 15.74 -14.33
CA GLY A 65 7.02 16.82 -13.76
C GLY A 65 6.02 16.37 -12.70
N GLU A 66 5.93 15.08 -12.36
CA GLU A 66 5.05 14.55 -11.31
C GLU A 66 5.78 14.35 -9.95
N GLU A 67 7.02 14.84 -9.82
CA GLU A 67 7.89 14.59 -8.65
C GLU A 67 7.25 15.08 -7.34
N ASP A 68 6.61 16.25 -7.35
CA ASP A 68 5.94 16.81 -6.18
C ASP A 68 4.72 15.96 -5.75
N HIS A 69 3.99 15.43 -6.73
CA HIS A 69 2.85 14.54 -6.45
C HIS A 69 3.31 13.22 -5.84
N ALA A 70 4.38 12.63 -6.39
CA ALA A 70 4.94 11.40 -5.85
C ALA A 70 5.50 11.56 -4.44
N GLU A 71 6.19 12.67 -4.17
CA GLU A 71 6.68 12.96 -2.83
C GLU A 71 5.52 13.17 -1.85
N TRP A 72 4.42 13.82 -2.27
CA TRP A 72 3.22 13.92 -1.45
C TRP A 72 2.62 12.54 -1.15
N LEU A 73 2.40 11.68 -2.16
CA LEU A 73 1.88 10.32 -1.97
C LEU A 73 2.75 9.49 -1.02
N ARG A 74 4.07 9.61 -1.15
CA ARG A 74 5.04 8.94 -0.26
C ARG A 74 4.87 9.40 1.19
N LYS A 75 4.74 10.71 1.44
CA LYS A 75 4.48 11.24 2.79
C LYS A 75 3.17 10.72 3.37
N VAL A 76 2.13 10.59 2.54
CA VAL A 76 0.84 10.01 2.97
C VAL A 76 1.03 8.56 3.38
N GLY A 77 1.65 7.74 2.51
CA GLY A 77 1.84 6.32 2.77
C GLY A 77 2.75 6.02 3.98
N GLU A 78 3.73 6.89 4.26
CA GLU A 78 4.59 6.79 5.44
C GLU A 78 3.94 7.39 6.71
N GLY A 79 2.73 7.98 6.61
CA GLY A 79 2.06 8.63 7.73
C GLY A 79 2.77 9.89 8.22
N ARG A 80 3.55 10.57 7.36
CA ARG A 80 4.27 11.82 7.68
C ARG A 80 3.51 13.09 7.27
N ASN A 81 2.29 12.92 6.78
CA ASN A 81 1.47 14.02 6.25
C ASN A 81 0.19 14.26 7.04
N PHE A 82 0.11 13.75 8.27
CA PHE A 82 -1.01 14.03 9.14
C PHE A 82 -0.95 15.48 9.63
N LEU A 83 -2.13 16.09 9.76
CA LEU A 83 -2.32 17.34 10.49
C LEU A 83 -2.00 17.14 11.97
N SER A 84 -2.01 18.24 12.74
CA SER A 84 -1.72 18.21 14.18
C SER A 84 -2.64 17.31 15.00
N ASP A 85 -3.79 16.92 14.46
CA ASP A 85 -4.71 15.97 15.08
C ASP A 85 -4.34 14.49 14.89
N GLY A 86 -3.36 14.19 14.03
CA GLY A 86 -2.94 12.82 13.74
C GLY A 86 -3.96 11.95 13.01
N LEU A 87 -5.04 12.56 12.49
CA LEU A 87 -6.18 11.87 11.87
C LEU A 87 -6.36 12.28 10.42
N HIS A 88 -6.25 13.57 10.13
CA HIS A 88 -6.51 14.11 8.81
C HIS A 88 -5.21 14.34 8.03
N VAL A 89 -5.30 14.27 6.71
CA VAL A 89 -4.18 14.57 5.79
C VAL A 89 -4.59 15.75 4.92
N GLU A 90 -3.67 16.69 4.70
CA GLU A 90 -3.90 17.79 3.78
C GLU A 90 -3.77 17.33 2.32
N ILE A 91 -4.84 17.56 1.55
CA ILE A 91 -4.87 17.33 0.11
C ILE A 91 -4.37 18.59 -0.60
N PRO A 92 -3.37 18.51 -1.51
CA PRO A 92 -2.86 19.65 -2.22
C PRO A 92 -3.96 20.31 -3.04
N ALA A 93 -3.98 21.65 -3.05
CA ALA A 93 -5.01 22.41 -3.76
C ALA A 93 -5.11 22.05 -5.26
N SER A 94 -4.00 21.61 -5.88
CA SER A 94 -3.96 21.12 -7.26
C SER A 94 -4.74 19.83 -7.50
N MET A 95 -5.06 19.08 -6.45
CA MET A 95 -5.88 17.85 -6.51
C MET A 95 -7.33 18.10 -6.09
N CYS A 96 -7.65 19.30 -5.61
CA CYS A 96 -8.99 19.66 -5.17
C CYS A 96 -9.83 20.16 -6.35
N MET A 97 -11.07 19.67 -6.44
CA MET A 97 -12.05 20.21 -7.38
C MET A 97 -12.80 21.41 -6.77
N PRO A 98 -13.34 22.34 -7.58
CA PRO A 98 -13.96 23.55 -7.07
C PRO A 98 -15.17 23.31 -6.15
N ASN A 99 -15.93 22.25 -6.39
CA ASN A 99 -17.09 21.87 -5.58
C ASN A 99 -17.48 20.41 -5.81
N GLU A 100 -18.45 19.95 -5.02
CA GLU A 100 -18.99 18.59 -5.04
C GLU A 100 -19.54 18.17 -6.41
N GLN A 101 -20.22 19.07 -7.13
CA GLN A 101 -20.80 18.74 -8.44
C GLN A 101 -19.71 18.33 -9.44
N HIS A 102 -18.55 18.97 -9.42
CA HIS A 102 -17.44 18.60 -10.30
C HIS A 102 -16.89 17.21 -9.97
N ILE A 103 -16.87 16.84 -8.68
CA ILE A 103 -16.45 15.51 -8.23
C ILE A 103 -17.47 14.46 -8.71
N ILE A 104 -18.76 14.73 -8.55
CA ILE A 104 -19.83 13.86 -9.01
C ILE A 104 -19.75 13.67 -10.52
N ASP A 105 -19.62 14.74 -11.29
CA ASP A 105 -19.56 14.67 -12.76
C ASP A 105 -18.32 13.89 -13.23
N TRP A 106 -17.21 13.98 -12.51
CA TRP A 106 -15.99 13.22 -12.79
C TRP A 106 -16.13 11.73 -12.44
N LEU A 107 -16.70 11.41 -11.28
CA LEU A 107 -16.81 10.03 -10.78
C LEU A 107 -17.96 9.26 -11.44
N CYS A 108 -19.12 9.89 -11.54
CA CYS A 108 -20.36 9.33 -12.06
C CYS A 108 -20.48 9.61 -13.55
N THR A 109 -19.54 9.07 -14.34
CA THR A 109 -19.62 9.14 -15.80
C THR A 109 -20.96 8.57 -16.30
N PRO A 110 -21.50 9.07 -17.42
CA PRO A 110 -22.74 8.55 -18.00
C PRO A 110 -22.73 7.02 -18.16
N ASP A 111 -21.57 6.43 -18.46
CA ASP A 111 -21.41 4.99 -18.60
C ASP A 111 -21.54 4.24 -17.26
N VAL A 112 -21.03 4.78 -16.16
CA VAL A 112 -21.19 4.19 -14.81
C VAL A 112 -22.64 4.27 -14.35
N VAL A 113 -23.29 5.42 -14.58
CA VAL A 113 -24.69 5.65 -14.20
C VAL A 113 -25.65 4.78 -15.03
N ASN A 114 -25.37 4.61 -16.32
CA ASN A 114 -26.21 3.82 -17.23
C ASN A 114 -25.97 2.31 -17.12
N ASN A 115 -24.79 1.86 -16.66
CA ASN A 115 -24.50 0.43 -16.42
C ASN A 115 -24.85 -0.07 -15.01
N ALA A 116 -25.35 0.79 -14.11
CA ALA A 116 -25.79 0.40 -12.76
C ALA A 116 -27.04 -0.52 -12.74
N LYS A 117 -27.53 -0.95 -13.91
CA LYS A 117 -28.59 -1.95 -14.07
C LYS A 117 -28.15 -3.06 -15.04
N LYS A 118 -27.52 -4.11 -14.48
CA LYS A 118 -27.58 -5.48 -15.00
C LYS A 118 -27.39 -6.48 -13.88
#